data_AF-A0A3M1FLT9-F1
#
_entry.id   AF-A0A3M1FLT9-F1
#
_cell.length_a   1.000
_cell.length_b   1.000
_cell.length_c   1.000
_cell.angle_alpha   90.00
_cell.angle_beta   90.00
_cell.angle_gamma   90.00
#
_symmetry.space_group_name_H-M   'P 1'
#
loop_
_entity.id
_entity.type
_entity.pdbx_description
1 polymer ?
#
loop_
_entity_poly.entity_id
_entity_poly.type
_entity_poly.pdbx_seq_one_letter_code
_entity_poly.pdbx_strand_id
1 'polypeptide(L)' 'MAAGVVVNMLKCAVAEKLTRLGKPPHVLTSSVLIGPERSAAQFDAAYDEYRRGLVRVLGGVPHD' A
#
# COMPACT_ATOMS: atom_id res chain seq x y z
N MET A 1 4.96 -7.90 -22.24
CA MET A 1 6.29 -7.78 -21.59
C MET A 1 6.63 -6.34 -21.18
N ALA A 2 6.62 -5.34 -22.08
CA ALA A 2 7.10 -3.98 -21.76
C ALA A 2 6.23 -3.15 -20.78
N ALA A 3 4.89 -3.24 -20.87
CA ALA A 3 4.00 -2.38 -20.07
C ALA A 3 4.13 -2.62 -18.55
N GLY A 4 4.30 -3.88 -18.11
CA GLY A 4 4.45 -4.21 -16.69
C GLY A 4 5.71 -3.61 -16.07
N VAL A 5 6.80 -3.52 -16.85
CA VAL A 5 8.05 -2.90 -16.39
C VAL A 5 7.85 -1.40 -16.17
N VAL A 6 7.21 -0.70 -17.12
CA VAL A 6 6.92 0.73 -16.99
C VAL A 6 6.06 1.02 -15.76
N VAL A 7 5.00 0.23 -15.54
CA VAL A 7 4.15 0.37 -14.35
C VAL A 7 4.95 0.17 -13.06
N ASN A 8 5.82 -0.83 -12.99
CA ASN A 8 6.62 -1.07 -11.81
C ASN A 8 7.65 0.04 -11.57
N MET A 9 8.27 0.57 -12.62
CA MET A 9 9.18 1.74 -12.50
C MET A 9 8.44 2.96 -11.93
N LEU A 10 7.22 3.23 -12.41
CA LEU A 10 6.40 4.31 -11.85
C LEU A 10 6.07 4.08 -10.38
N LYS A 11 5.69 2.85 -9.99
CA LYS A 11 5.46 2.50 -8.57
C LYS A 11 6.69 2.78 -7.71
N CYS A 12 7.87 2.36 -8.15
CA CYS A 12 9.13 2.61 -7.44
C CYS A 12 9.42 4.11 -7.30
N ALA A 13 9.33 4.88 -8.39
CA ALA A 13 9.60 6.32 -8.37
C ALA A 13 8.63 7.10 -7.46
N VAL A 14 7.35 6.73 -7.48
CA VAL A 14 6.33 7.34 -6.60
C VAL A 14 6.57 6.97 -5.15
N ALA A 15 6.86 5.70 -4.84
CA ALA A 15 7.14 5.25 -3.49
C ALA A 15 8.37 5.96 -2.90
N GLU A 16 9.43 6.15 -3.70
CA GLU A 16 10.63 6.87 -3.30
C GLU A 16 10.33 8.35 -2.99
N LYS A 17 9.56 9.02 -3.86
CA LYS A 17 9.11 10.41 -3.64
C LYS A 17 8.31 10.54 -2.36
N LEU A 18 7.35 9.65 -2.12
CA LEU A 18 6.51 9.66 -0.93
C LEU A 18 7.31 9.39 0.35
N THR A 19 8.27 8.47 0.29
CA THR A 19 9.19 8.17 1.40
C THR A 19 10.02 9.41 1.76
N ARG A 20 10.59 10.11 0.77
CA ARG A 20 11.32 11.38 1.01
C ARG A 20 10.47 12.46 1.67
N LEU A 21 9.15 12.44 1.46
CA LEU A 21 8.20 13.36 2.08
C LEU A 21 7.71 12.90 3.47
N GLY A 22 8.29 11.83 4.03
CA GLY A 22 7.89 11.27 5.32
C GLY A 22 6.55 10.53 5.29
N LYS A 23 6.06 10.15 4.10
CA LYS A 23 4.78 9.47 3.90
C LYS A 23 4.95 8.17 3.11
N PRO A 24 5.78 7.22 3.56
CA PRO A 24 6.00 5.98 2.82
C PRO A 24 4.67 5.23 2.61
N PRO A 25 4.40 4.70 1.40
CA PRO A 25 3.19 3.92 1.16
C PRO A 25 3.22 2.62 1.97
N HIS A 26 2.05 2.11 2.36
CA HIS A 26 1.95 0.75 2.91
C HIS A 26 2.30 -0.29 1.84
N VAL A 27 3.13 -1.25 2.23
CA VAL A 27 3.59 -2.34 1.34
C VAL A 27 3.31 -3.68 2.01
N LEU A 28 2.80 -4.63 1.22
CA LEU A 28 2.58 -6.00 1.67
C LEU A 28 3.90 -6.75 1.64
N THR A 29 4.63 -6.73 2.75
CA THR A 29 5.91 -7.42 2.86
C THR A 29 5.68 -8.87 3.24
N SER A 30 6.32 -9.79 2.51
CA SER A 30 6.21 -11.23 2.75
C SER A 30 6.63 -11.61 4.18
N SER A 31 5.92 -12.54 4.79
CA SER A 31 6.25 -13.14 6.08
C SER A 31 7.63 -13.81 6.11
N VAL A 32 8.17 -14.21 4.95
CA VAL A 32 9.54 -14.72 4.83
C VAL A 32 10.58 -13.66 5.24
N LEU A 33 10.28 -12.38 5.02
CA LEU A 33 11.20 -11.28 5.30
C LEU A 33 10.98 -10.66 6.68
N ILE A 34 9.74 -10.61 7.16
CA ILE A 34 9.38 -9.84 8.37
C ILE A 34 8.67 -10.66 9.45
N GLY A 35 8.56 -11.96 9.26
CA GLY A 35 7.81 -12.86 10.14
C GLY A 35 6.28 -12.81 9.91
N PRO A 36 5.56 -13.84 10.36
CA PRO A 36 4.12 -13.98 10.12
C PRO A 36 3.29 -12.89 10.80
N GLU A 37 3.57 -12.57 12.06
CA GLU A 37 2.81 -11.59 12.85
C GLU A 37 2.86 -10.20 12.24
N ARG A 38 4.06 -9.72 11.88
CA ARG A 38 4.24 -8.39 11.29
C ARG A 38 3.68 -8.32 9.87
N SER A 39 3.75 -9.41 9.12
CA SER A 39 3.17 -9.50 7.77
C SER A 39 1.64 -9.42 7.84
N ALA A 40 1.01 -10.13 8.78
CA ALA A 40 -0.44 -10.03 9.01
C ALA A 40 -0.86 -8.62 9.43
N ALA A 41 -0.16 -8.01 10.40
CA ALA A 41 -0.47 -6.64 10.83
C ALA A 41 -0.32 -5.61 9.70
N GLN A 42 0.70 -5.75 8.83
CA GLN A 42 0.84 -4.89 7.64
C GLN A 42 -0.29 -5.11 6.63
N PHE A 43 -0.74 -6.35 6.47
CA PHE A 43 -1.83 -6.69 5.57
C PHE A 43 -3.13 -5.99 6.00
N ASP A 44 -3.49 -6.10 7.28
CA ASP A 44 -4.69 -5.46 7.83
C ASP A 44 -4.62 -3.93 7.69
N ALA A 45 -3.48 -3.33 8.06
CA ALA A 45 -3.29 -1.88 7.95
C ALA A 45 -3.42 -1.37 6.49
N ALA A 46 -2.87 -2.10 5.53
CA ALA A 46 -2.95 -1.75 4.10
C ALA A 46 -4.39 -1.84 3.58
N TYR A 47 -5.15 -2.87 3.97
CA TYR A 47 -6.54 -3.03 3.57
C TYR A 47 -7.47 -2.03 4.23
N ASP A 48 -7.19 -1.63 5.47
CA ASP A 48 -7.93 -0.56 6.14
C ASP A 48 -7.72 0.80 5.45
N GLU A 49 -6.48 1.11 5.04
CA GLU A 49 -6.20 2.29 4.23
C GLU A 49 -6.95 2.25 2.90
N TYR A 50 -6.89 1.12 2.20
CA TYR A 50 -7.60 0.92 0.94
C TYR A 50 -9.12 1.09 1.11
N ARG A 51 -9.72 0.48 2.14
CA ARG A 51 -11.14 0.60 2.45
C ARG A 51 -11.54 2.05 2.68
N ARG A 52 -10.79 2.80 3.50
CA ARG A 52 -11.04 4.23 3.74
C ARG A 52 -11.00 5.04 2.45
N GLY A 53 -10.02 4.77 1.58
CA GLY A 53 -9.92 5.40 0.27
C GLY A 53 -11.13 5.09 -0.62
N LEU A 54 -11.55 3.82 -0.66
CA LEU A 54 -12.67 3.36 -1.47
C LEU A 54 -14.00 3.98 -1.03
N VAL A 55 -14.27 3.98 0.28
CA VAL A 55 -15.46 4.62 0.87
C VAL A 55 -15.54 6.09 0.47
N ARG A 56 -14.41 6.82 0.57
CA ARG A 56 -14.34 8.22 0.16
C ARG A 56 -14.63 8.43 -1.32
N VAL A 57 -14.11 7.58 -2.20
CA VAL A 57 -14.26 7.71 -3.65
C VAL A 57 -15.65 7.30 -4.13
N LEU A 58 -16.24 6.28 -3.50
CA LEU A 58 -17.55 5.74 -3.87
C LEU A 58 -18.73 6.41 -3.14
N GLY A 59 -18.46 7.38 -2.24
CA GLY A 59 -19.51 8.08 -1.49
C GLY A 59 -20.17 7.24 -0.38
N GLY A 60 -19.46 6.23 0.13
CA GLY A 60 -19.94 5.42 1.25
C GLY A 60 -19.81 6.15 2.59
N VAL A 61 -20.42 5.58 3.64
CA VAL A 61 -20.26 6.04 5.03
C VAL A 61 -19.09 5.27 5.67
N PRO A 62 -18.09 5.96 6.27
CA PRO A 62 -17.04 5.30 7.03
C PRO A 62 -17.62 4.47 8.18
N HIS A 63 -17.07 3.28 8.39
CA HIS A 63 -17.26 2.51 9.60
C HIS A 63 -15.93 2.45 10.34
N ASP A 64 -16.00 2.74 11.64
CA ASP A 64 -14.91 2.72 12.61
C ASP A 64 -14.31 1.31 12.76
#